data_AF-A0A371JX05-F1
#
_entry.id   AF-A0A371JX05-F1
#
_cell.length_a   1.000
_cell.length_b   1.000
_cell.length_c   1.000
_cell.angle_alpha   90.00
_cell.angle_beta   90.00
_cell.angle_gamma   90.00
#
_symmetry.space_group_name_H-M   'P 1'
#
loop_
_entity.id
_entity.type
_entity.pdbx_description
1 polymer ?
#
loop_
_entity_poly.entity_id
_entity_poly.type
_entity_poly.pdbx_seq_one_letter_code
_entity_poly.pdbx_strand_id
1 'polypeptide(L)'
;MRFIARFHHADTLAQMQSRLRRKGVPTHAMQIEGQRLGEQWVLFVYLDEQVEDALRLLRDPEHVPALSVDVSAFESMRPVDDGRLFAKWVTIVGAVVVLGFVALALLLRLLR
;
A
#
# COMPACT_ATOMS: atom_id res chain seq x y z
N MET A 1 -11.65 4.03 -7.35
CA MET A 1 -10.17 3.96 -7.38
C MET A 1 -9.72 3.81 -8.82
N ARG A 2 -8.90 4.73 -9.30
CA ARG A 2 -8.38 4.71 -10.68
C ARG A 2 -6.89 4.98 -10.73
N PHE A 3 -6.22 4.28 -11.64
CA PHE A 3 -4.80 4.47 -11.91
C PHE A 3 -4.54 5.85 -12.53
N ILE A 4 -3.50 6.54 -12.06
CA ILE A 4 -3.11 7.84 -12.61
C ILE A 4 -1.68 7.88 -13.15
N ALA A 5 -0.72 7.23 -12.48
CA ALA A 5 0.69 7.30 -12.89
C ALA A 5 1.52 6.15 -12.33
N ARG A 6 2.65 5.90 -13.01
CA ARG A 6 3.69 4.98 -12.57
C ARG A 6 4.98 5.73 -12.31
N PHE A 7 5.70 5.36 -11.27
CA PHE A 7 6.99 5.92 -10.88
C PHE A 7 8.04 4.81 -10.74
N HIS A 8 9.28 5.15 -11.06
CA HIS A 8 10.43 4.26 -10.91
C HIS A 8 11.28 4.59 -9.67
N HIS A 9 11.04 5.75 -9.05
CA HIS A 9 11.77 6.23 -7.88
C HIS A 9 10.78 6.56 -6.77
N ALA A 10 11.04 6.04 -5.57
CA ALA A 10 10.19 6.24 -4.40
C ALA A 10 10.10 7.72 -4.00
N ASP A 11 11.19 8.49 -4.17
CA ASP A 11 11.22 9.92 -3.83
C ASP A 11 10.26 10.74 -4.71
N THR A 12 10.22 10.44 -6.01
CA THR A 12 9.30 11.11 -6.95
C THR A 12 7.85 10.78 -6.62
N LEU A 13 7.56 9.52 -6.30
CA LEU A 13 6.23 9.11 -5.83
C LEU A 13 5.84 9.89 -4.56
N ALA A 14 6.71 9.91 -3.54
CA ALA A 14 6.44 10.58 -2.27
C ALA A 14 6.18 12.08 -2.47
N GLN A 15 6.95 12.73 -3.34
CA GLN A 15 6.75 14.13 -3.68
C GLN A 15 5.37 14.37 -4.34
N MET A 16 4.98 13.52 -5.29
CA MET A 16 3.69 13.62 -5.97
C MET A 16 2.52 13.33 -5.05
N GLN A 17 2.62 12.30 -4.19
CA GLN A 17 1.63 12.02 -3.17
C GLN A 17 1.47 13.19 -2.20
N SER A 18 2.57 13.76 -1.72
CA SER A 18 2.56 14.92 -0.83
C SER A 18 1.85 16.12 -1.47
N ARG A 19 2.11 16.35 -2.76
CA ARG A 19 1.44 17.42 -3.54
C ARG A 19 -0.07 17.18 -3.65
N LEU A 20 -0.47 15.99 -4.10
CA LEU A 20 -1.88 15.63 -4.26
C LEU A 20 -2.62 15.70 -2.91
N ARG A 21 -1.98 15.21 -1.85
CA ARG A 21 -2.49 15.30 -0.47
C ARG A 21 -2.75 16.75 -0.04
N ARG A 22 -1.79 17.66 -0.26
CA ARG A 22 -1.97 19.09 0.07
C ARG A 22 -3.10 19.76 -0.71
N LYS A 23 -3.38 19.27 -1.92
CA LYS A 23 -4.46 19.77 -2.78
C LYS A 23 -5.81 19.09 -2.50
N GLY A 24 -5.89 18.23 -1.49
CA GLY A 24 -7.14 17.56 -1.12
C GLY A 24 -7.50 16.37 -2.00
N VAL A 25 -6.52 15.74 -2.64
CA VAL A 25 -6.70 14.56 -3.48
C VAL A 25 -6.11 13.34 -2.75
N PRO A 26 -6.94 12.49 -2.14
CA PRO A 26 -6.48 11.27 -1.50
C PRO A 26 -5.96 10.30 -2.56
N THR A 27 -4.82 9.66 -2.28
CA THR A 27 -4.17 8.73 -3.21
C THR A 27 -3.64 7.49 -2.51
N HIS A 28 -3.59 6.39 -3.26
CA HIS A 28 -3.01 5.12 -2.82
C HIS A 28 -1.82 4.77 -3.71
N ALA A 29 -0.71 4.36 -3.12
CA ALA A 29 0.43 3.83 -3.86
C ALA A 29 0.65 2.36 -3.53
N MET A 30 0.98 1.59 -4.55
CA MET A 30 1.33 0.17 -4.45
C MET A 30 2.67 -0.07 -5.14
N GLN A 31 3.57 -0.78 -4.46
CA GLN A 31 4.80 -1.28 -5.06
C GLN A 31 4.49 -2.54 -5.88
N ILE A 32 5.02 -2.60 -7.09
CA ILE A 32 4.93 -3.75 -7.98
C ILE A 32 6.37 -4.10 -8.37
N GLU A 33 6.77 -5.33 -8.10
CA GLU A 33 8.08 -5.85 -8.49
C GLU A 33 7.92 -6.71 -9.75
N GLY A 34 8.61 -6.31 -10.82
CA GLY A 34 8.62 -7.07 -12.09
C GLY A 34 9.98 -7.70 -12.33
N GLN A 35 10.03 -9.00 -12.62
CA GLN A 35 11.28 -9.75 -12.88
C GLN A 35 12.21 -9.11 -13.94
N ARG A 36 11.66 -8.32 -14.87
CA ARG A 36 12.43 -7.63 -15.93
C ARG A 36 12.55 -6.12 -15.74
N LEU A 37 11.68 -5.52 -14.93
CA LEU A 37 11.45 -4.07 -14.90
C LEU A 37 11.86 -3.42 -13.57
N GLY A 38 12.32 -4.24 -12.61
CA GLY A 38 12.70 -3.79 -11.29
C GLY A 38 11.49 -3.37 -10.45
N GLU A 39 11.77 -2.67 -9.35
CA GLU A 39 10.75 -2.09 -8.49
C GLU A 39 10.06 -0.92 -9.19
N GLN A 40 8.73 -0.95 -9.21
CA GLN A 40 7.90 0.10 -9.75
C GLN A 40 6.81 0.47 -8.76
N TRP A 41 6.38 1.71 -8.82
CA TRP A 41 5.33 2.22 -7.94
C TRP A 41 4.16 2.68 -8.79
N VAL A 42 2.97 2.24 -8.43
CA VAL A 42 1.73 2.57 -9.13
C VAL A 42 0.88 3.43 -8.21
N LEU A 43 0.51 4.60 -8.70
CA LEU A 43 -0.27 5.58 -7.98
C LEU A 43 -1.72 5.59 -8.48
N PHE A 44 -2.65 5.54 -7.53
CA PHE A 44 -4.08 5.56 -7.75
C PHE A 44 -4.72 6.73 -7.01
N VAL A 45 -5.81 7.25 -7.56
CA VAL A 45 -6.72 8.18 -6.87
C VAL A 45 -7.91 7.39 -6.34
N TYR A 46 -8.39 7.75 -5.14
CA TYR A 46 -9.55 7.08 -4.53
C TYR A 46 -10.86 7.44 -5.22
N LEU A 47 -11.11 8.74 -5.39
CA LEU A 47 -12.35 9.31 -5.91
C LEU A 47 -12.25 9.47 -7.42
N ASP A 48 -13.17 8.82 -8.14
CA ASP A 48 -13.14 8.80 -9.60
C ASP A 48 -13.38 10.22 -10.18
N GLU A 49 -14.10 11.06 -9.46
CA GLU A 49 -14.38 12.47 -9.78
C GLU A 49 -13.11 13.33 -9.80
N GLN A 50 -12.08 12.96 -9.04
CA GLN A 50 -10.83 13.72 -8.92
C GLN A 50 -9.75 13.26 -9.90
N VAL A 51 -10.03 12.30 -10.79
CA VAL A 51 -9.01 11.69 -11.65
C VAL A 51 -8.44 12.69 -12.65
N GLU A 52 -9.29 13.47 -13.32
CA GLU A 52 -8.81 14.49 -14.26
C GLU A 52 -7.98 15.56 -13.55
N ASP A 53 -8.44 16.01 -12.39
CA ASP A 53 -7.73 16.99 -11.58
C ASP A 53 -6.38 16.46 -11.09
N ALA A 54 -6.32 15.19 -10.68
CA ALA A 54 -5.08 14.55 -10.29
C ALA A 54 -4.10 14.44 -11.46
N LEU A 55 -4.58 14.04 -12.66
CA LEU A 55 -3.75 13.99 -13.86
C LEU A 55 -3.24 15.39 -14.26
N ARG A 56 -4.05 16.43 -14.08
CA ARG A 56 -3.61 17.82 -14.28
C ARG A 56 -2.58 18.23 -13.24
N LEU A 57 -2.77 17.93 -11.96
CA LEU A 57 -1.83 18.22 -10.87
C LEU A 57 -0.46 17.55 -11.01
N LEU A 58 -0.40 16.41 -11.71
CA LEU A 58 0.87 15.77 -12.05
C LEU A 58 1.68 16.58 -13.07
N ARG A 59 1.01 17.32 -13.96
CA ARG A 59 1.64 18.12 -15.03
C ARG A 59 1.82 19.58 -14.63
N ASP A 60 0.80 20.14 -13.97
CA ASP A 60 0.72 21.51 -13.50
C ASP A 60 0.52 21.54 -11.97
N PRO A 61 1.56 21.87 -11.20
CA PRO A 61 1.48 21.93 -9.73
C PRO A 61 0.48 22.97 -9.20
N GLU A 62 0.22 24.02 -9.99
CA GLU A 62 -0.60 25.15 -9.56
C GLU A 62 -2.09 24.90 -9.80
N HIS A 63 -2.46 23.86 -10.55
CA HIS A 63 -3.85 23.47 -10.77
C HIS A 63 -4.64 23.41 -9.45
N VAL A 64 -5.86 23.92 -9.49
CA VAL A 64 -6.79 23.90 -8.36
C VAL A 64 -7.86 22.86 -8.68
N PRO A 65 -7.92 21.74 -7.92
CA PRO A 65 -8.93 20.73 -8.15
C PRO A 65 -10.33 21.28 -7.88
N ALA A 66 -11.30 20.86 -8.68
CA ALA A 66 -12.69 21.29 -8.54
C ALA A 66 -13.33 20.75 -7.26
N LEU A 67 -12.91 19.54 -6.86
CA LEU A 67 -13.29 18.89 -5.61
C LEU A 67 -12.04 18.68 -4.76
N SER A 68 -12.03 19.23 -3.55
CA SER A 68 -10.96 19.06 -2.56
C SER A 68 -11.57 18.48 -1.29
N VAL A 69 -10.96 17.42 -0.76
CA VAL A 69 -11.40 16.78 0.48
C VAL A 69 -10.32 16.87 1.55
N ASP A 70 -10.72 16.83 2.83
CA ASP A 70 -9.77 16.63 3.92
C ASP A 70 -9.23 15.19 3.85
N VAL A 71 -8.03 15.06 3.28
CA VAL A 71 -7.37 13.77 3.10
C VAL A 71 -7.09 13.10 4.45
N SER A 72 -6.83 13.86 5.51
CA SER A 72 -6.54 13.29 6.83
C SER A 72 -7.78 12.66 7.45
N ALA A 73 -8.93 13.35 7.37
CA ALA A 73 -10.21 12.80 7.78
C ALA A 73 -10.59 11.58 6.94
N PHE A 74 -10.42 11.65 5.61
CA PHE A 74 -10.70 10.55 4.70
C PHE A 74 -9.86 9.29 5.00
N GLU A 75 -8.56 9.46 5.24
CA GLU A 75 -7.66 8.36 5.60
C GLU A 75 -8.02 7.73 6.95
N SER A 76 -8.47 8.52 7.92
CA SER A 76 -8.83 8.05 9.27
C SER A 76 -10.12 7.22 9.32
N MET A 77 -11.05 7.46 8.40
CA MET A 77 -12.31 6.70 8.30
C MET A 77 -12.12 5.37 7.57
N ARG A 78 -10.93 5.13 7.01
CA ARG A 78 -10.68 3.97 6.18
C ARG A 78 -10.31 2.78 7.07
N PRO A 79 -10.96 1.61 6.90
CA PRO A 79 -10.52 0.41 7.59
C PRO A 79 -9.08 0.12 7.14
N VAL A 80 -8.17 0.03 8.10
CA VAL A 80 -6.76 -0.29 7.86
C VAL A 80 -6.73 -1.67 7.21
N ASP A 81 -6.21 -1.75 5.98
CA ASP A 81 -6.03 -3.01 5.27
C ASP A 81 -4.82 -3.72 5.90
N ASP A 82 -5.10 -4.47 6.98
CA ASP A 82 -4.15 -5.01 7.94
C ASP A 82 -3.43 -6.29 7.45
N GLY A 83 -2.96 -6.28 6.20
CA GLY A 83 -2.15 -7.38 5.65
C GLY A 83 -0.90 -7.69 6.48
N ARG A 84 -0.36 -6.69 7.20
CA ARG A 84 0.74 -6.88 8.16
C ARG A 84 0.34 -7.66 9.41
N LEU A 85 -0.87 -7.46 9.93
CA LEU A 85 -1.36 -8.25 11.06
C LEU A 85 -1.61 -9.69 10.62
N PHE A 86 -2.16 -9.89 9.41
CA PHE A 86 -2.37 -11.22 8.85
C PHE A 86 -1.04 -11.98 8.70
N ALA A 87 -0.02 -11.35 8.12
CA ALA A 87 1.31 -11.95 8.00
C ALA A 87 1.91 -12.32 9.36
N LYS A 88 1.79 -11.45 10.38
CA LYS A 88 2.26 -11.71 11.74
C LYS A 88 1.58 -12.95 12.35
N TRP A 89 0.27 -13.08 12.19
CA TRP A 89 -0.48 -14.23 12.68
C TRP A 89 -0.09 -15.53 11.98
N VAL A 90 0.09 -15.50 10.65
CA VAL A 90 0.55 -16.66 9.88
C VAL A 90 1.93 -17.13 10.35
N THR A 91 2.87 -16.22 10.60
CA THR A 91 4.21 -16.58 11.10
C THR A 91 4.15 -17.21 12.50
N ILE A 92 3.35 -16.64 13.41
CA ILE A 92 3.21 -17.17 14.78
C ILE A 92 2.61 -18.57 14.75
N VAL A 93 1.51 -18.76 14.02
CA VAL A 93 0.83 -20.06 13.91
C VAL A 93 1.76 -21.11 13.27
N GLY A 94 2.46 -20.74 12.20
CA GLY A 94 3.43 -21.63 11.55
C GLY A 94 4.55 -22.08 12.49
N ALA A 95 5.12 -21.16 13.28
CA ALA A 95 6.18 -21.48 14.24
C ALA A 95 5.70 -22.46 15.33
N VAL A 96 4.49 -22.27 15.86
CA VAL A 96 3.90 -23.15 16.89
C VAL A 96 3.67 -24.55 16.34
N VAL A 97 3.15 -24.67 15.11
CA VAL A 97 2.92 -25.98 14.47
C VAL A 97 4.24 -26.72 14.27
N VAL A 98 5.27 -26.06 13.76
CA VAL A 98 6.60 -26.68 13.54
C VAL A 98 7.21 -27.16 14.86
N LEU A 99 7.19 -26.32 15.90
CA LEU A 99 7.68 -26.70 17.23
C LEU A 99 6.92 -27.89 17.82
N GLY A 100 5.59 -27.93 17.64
CA GLY A 100 4.77 -29.06 18.06
C GLY A 100 5.17 -30.37 17.36
N PHE A 101 5.38 -30.33 16.04
CA PHE A 101 5.84 -31.49 15.28
C PHE A 101 7.23 -31.96 15.69
N VAL A 102 8.18 -31.04 15.94
CA VAL A 102 9.53 -31.38 16.42
C VAL A 102 9.47 -32.03 17.80
N ALA A 103 8.69 -31.47 18.72
CA ALA A 103 8.51 -32.03 20.06
C ALA A 103 7.91 -33.44 20.01
N LEU A 104 6.89 -33.65 19.17
CA LEU A 104 6.27 -34.96 18.97
C LEU A 104 7.25 -35.99 18.39
N ALA A 105 8.03 -35.59 17.37
CA ALA A 105 9.02 -36.47 16.75
C ALA A 105 10.13 -36.88 17.74
N LEU A 106 10.58 -35.96 18.59
CA LEU A 106 11.56 -36.25 19.64
C LEU A 106 10.98 -37.20 20.70
N LEU A 107 9.73 -37.00 21.10
CA LEU A 107 9.06 -37.85 22.08
C LEU A 107 8.88 -39.28 21.54
N LEU A 108 8.45 -39.42 20.27
CA LEU A 108 8.37 -40.72 19.58
C LEU A 108 9.74 -41.40 19.45
N ARG A 109 10.81 -40.64 19.27
CA ARG A 109 12.18 -41.18 19.20
C ARG A 109 12.70 -41.64 20.56
N LEU A 110 12.29 -41.00 21.66
CA LEU A 110 12.66 -41.36 23.03
C LEU A 110 11.88 -42.57 23.57
N LEU A 111 10.67 -42.79 23.07
CA LEU A 111 9.81 -43.93 23.43
C LEU A 111 10.12 -45.23 22.67
N ARG A 112 11.08 -45.19 21.74
CA ARG A 112 11.46 -46.29 20.86
C ARG A 112 12.86 -46.78 21.20
#